data_AF-A0A8T6FKG7-F1
#
_entry.id   AF-A0A8T6FKG7-F1
#
_cell.length_a   1.000
_cell.length_b   1.000
_cell.length_c   1.000
_cell.angle_alpha   90.00
_cell.angle_beta   90.00
_cell.angle_gamma   90.00
#
_symmetry.space_group_name_H-M   'P 1'
#
loop_
_entity.id
_entity.type
_entity.pdbx_description
1 polymer ?
#
loop_
_entity_poly.entity_id
_entity_poly.type
_entity_poly.pdbx_seq_one_letter_code
_entity_poly.pdbx_strand_id
1 'polypeptide(L)'
;PAPPPPPPPPPPAPPPPAAPGGGAGAPPPPPPKRDADTRIFHAGTAEADGQIVTAGGRVLYAVGLGDDVRQAQRRAYERAATVRFRAMAYRKDIGFRAIDRAKA
;
A
#
# COMPACT_ATOMS: atom_id res chain seq x y z
N PRO A 1 34.34 10.85 26.13
CA PRO A 1 33.88 9.47 25.84
C PRO A 1 32.98 9.48 24.60
N ALA A 2 33.35 8.73 23.56
CA ALA A 2 32.56 8.63 22.34
C ALA A 2 31.25 7.85 22.62
N PRO A 3 30.13 8.20 21.96
CA PRO A 3 28.89 7.43 22.08
C PRO A 3 29.10 5.98 21.58
N PRO A 4 28.44 4.99 22.21
CA PRO A 4 28.51 3.62 21.75
C PRO A 4 27.94 3.49 20.33
N PRO A 5 28.47 2.58 19.51
CA PRO A 5 27.95 2.34 18.17
C PRO A 5 26.49 1.85 18.22
N PRO A 6 25.68 2.15 17.19
CA PRO A 6 24.31 1.66 17.11
C PRO A 6 24.29 0.12 17.07
N PRO A 7 23.24 -0.53 17.61
CA PRO A 7 23.09 -1.97 17.54
C PRO A 7 23.01 -2.43 16.06
N PRO A 8 23.48 -3.66 15.76
CA PRO A 8 23.36 -4.21 14.41
C PRO A 8 21.89 -4.33 14.00
N PRO A 9 21.57 -4.25 12.70
CA PRO A 9 20.22 -4.45 12.20
C PRO A 9 19.72 -5.87 12.56
N PRO A 10 18.41 -6.05 12.80
CA PRO A 10 17.85 -7.37 13.05
C PRO A 10 18.09 -8.30 11.85
N PRO A 11 18.23 -9.62 12.08
CA PRO A 11 18.34 -10.58 10.99
C PRO A 11 17.11 -10.53 10.08
N PRO A 12 17.25 -10.87 8.78
CA PRO A 12 16.12 -10.94 7.87
C PRO A 12 15.08 -11.93 8.40
N ALA A 13 13.79 -11.56 8.29
CA ALA A 13 12.70 -12.42 8.69
C ALA A 13 12.73 -13.75 7.89
N PRO A 14 12.36 -14.88 8.51
CA PRO A 14 12.26 -16.15 7.79
C PRO A 14 11.25 -16.03 6.64
N PRO A 15 11.47 -16.76 5.53
CA PRO A 15 10.52 -16.78 4.42
C PRO A 15 9.16 -17.28 4.93
N PRO A 16 8.04 -16.70 4.46
CA PRO A 16 6.72 -17.15 4.86
C PRO A 16 6.49 -18.62 4.47
N PRO A 17 5.62 -19.35 5.19
CA PRO A 17 5.24 -20.70 4.78
C PRO A 17 4.62 -20.66 3.37
N ALA A 18 4.96 -21.66 2.55
CA ALA A 18 4.46 -21.78 1.19
C ALA A 18 2.93 -21.62 1.16
N ALA A 19 2.45 -20.65 0.39
CA ALA A 19 1.01 -20.43 0.21
C ALA A 19 0.38 -21.71 -0.38
N PRO A 20 -0.81 -22.13 0.09
CA PRO A 20 -1.50 -23.25 -0.54
C PRO A 20 -1.85 -22.87 -1.98
N GLY A 21 -1.49 -23.74 -2.92
CA GLY A 21 -1.69 -23.54 -4.35
C GLY A 21 -3.12 -23.11 -4.66
N GLY A 22 -3.28 -21.87 -5.11
CA GLY A 22 -4.54 -21.29 -5.56
C GLY A 22 -4.35 -20.81 -6.98
N GLY A 23 -5.13 -21.38 -7.91
CA GLY A 23 -4.94 -21.29 -9.34
C GLY A 23 -4.79 -19.89 -9.92
N ALA A 24 -4.10 -19.85 -11.06
CA ALA A 24 -3.84 -18.72 -11.95
C ALA A 24 -4.83 -17.54 -11.79
N GLY A 25 -4.45 -16.59 -10.94
CA GLY A 25 -5.01 -15.25 -10.96
C GLY A 25 -4.45 -14.51 -12.18
N ALA A 26 -5.30 -13.73 -12.85
CA ALA A 26 -4.97 -12.92 -14.02
C ALA A 26 -3.59 -12.22 -13.89
N PRO A 27 -2.85 -12.02 -15.01
CA PRO A 27 -1.56 -11.35 -14.99
C PRO A 27 -1.64 -10.03 -14.22
N PRO A 28 -0.60 -9.68 -13.45
CA PRO A 28 -0.59 -8.45 -12.68
C PRO A 28 -0.87 -7.28 -13.64
N PRO A 29 -1.76 -6.34 -13.27
CA PRO A 29 -2.00 -5.18 -14.11
C PRO A 29 -0.66 -4.48 -14.39
N PRO A 30 -0.48 -3.92 -15.59
CA PRO A 30 0.73 -3.17 -15.92
C PRO A 30 1.00 -2.12 -14.82
N PRO A 31 2.28 -1.81 -14.53
CA PRO A 31 2.62 -0.86 -13.49
C PRO A 31 1.79 0.41 -13.73
N PRO A 32 0.98 0.84 -12.76
CA PRO A 32 0.08 1.96 -12.95
C PRO A 32 0.91 3.16 -13.38
N LYS A 33 0.43 3.92 -14.38
CA LYS A 33 1.06 5.14 -14.88
C LYS A 33 1.58 5.95 -13.68
N ARG A 34 2.79 6.49 -13.82
CA ARG A 34 3.37 7.41 -12.84
C ARG A 34 2.57 8.70 -12.87
N ASP A 35 1.40 8.68 -12.27
CA ASP A 35 0.66 9.89 -11.93
C ASP A 35 1.49 10.57 -10.85
N ALA A 36 2.07 11.73 -11.16
CA ALA A 36 2.90 12.49 -10.20
C ALA A 36 2.18 12.72 -8.86
N ASP A 37 0.84 12.72 -8.92
CA ASP A 37 -0.06 13.01 -7.82
C ASP A 37 -0.58 11.77 -7.09
N THR A 38 -0.19 10.54 -7.47
CA THR A 38 -0.57 9.33 -6.71
C THR A 38 0.57 8.35 -6.54
N ARG A 39 0.61 7.69 -5.37
CA ARG A 39 1.63 6.70 -5.03
C ARG A 39 1.00 5.49 -4.33
N ILE A 40 1.57 4.32 -4.60
CA ILE A 40 1.29 3.09 -3.87
C ILE A 40 2.56 2.74 -3.09
N PHE A 41 2.42 2.52 -1.79
CA PHE A 41 3.49 2.01 -0.94
C PHE A 41 3.17 0.58 -0.52
N HIS A 42 4.18 -0.27 -0.61
CA HIS A 42 4.15 -1.65 -0.14
C HIS A 42 4.29 -1.67 1.38
N ALA A 43 3.43 -2.43 2.05
CA ALA A 43 3.49 -2.66 3.49
C ALA A 43 3.66 -4.17 3.75
N GLY A 44 2.58 -4.88 4.05
CA GLY A 44 2.54 -6.34 4.17
C GLY A 44 2.43 -7.01 2.80
N THR A 45 3.40 -6.79 1.92
CA THR A 45 3.56 -7.53 0.66
C THR A 45 4.92 -8.20 0.60
N ALA A 46 5.01 -9.34 -0.07
CA ALA A 46 6.26 -10.01 -0.40
C ALA A 46 6.31 -10.28 -1.91
N GLU A 47 7.50 -10.57 -2.41
CA GLU A 47 7.69 -11.10 -3.76
C GLU A 47 7.78 -12.64 -3.68
N ALA A 48 6.99 -13.33 -4.48
CA ALA A 48 7.01 -14.78 -4.63
C ALA A 48 6.88 -15.10 -6.12
N ASP A 49 7.84 -15.83 -6.67
CA ASP A 49 7.86 -16.22 -8.09
C ASP A 49 7.71 -15.04 -9.07
N GLY A 50 8.32 -13.90 -8.75
CA GLY A 50 8.22 -12.67 -9.53
C GLY A 50 6.85 -11.99 -9.47
N GLN A 51 5.98 -12.40 -8.54
CA GLN A 51 4.66 -11.82 -8.29
C GLN A 51 4.63 -11.15 -6.91
N ILE A 52 3.89 -10.05 -6.80
CA ILE A 52 3.64 -9.41 -5.52
C ILE A 52 2.46 -10.11 -4.84
N VAL A 53 2.71 -10.69 -3.66
CA VAL A 53 1.72 -11.39 -2.84
C VAL A 53 1.48 -10.68 -1.52
N THR A 54 0.31 -10.91 -0.90
CA THR A 54 0.00 -10.38 0.42
C THR A 54 0.74 -11.16 1.51
N ALA A 55 1.42 -10.47 2.42
CA ALA A 55 2.25 -11.06 3.48
C ALA A 55 1.97 -10.46 4.88
N GLY A 56 0.82 -9.82 5.07
CA GLY A 56 0.44 -9.24 6.35
C GLY A 56 -0.97 -8.61 6.33
N GLY A 57 -1.42 -8.12 7.50
CA GLY A 57 -2.77 -7.57 7.63
C GLY A 57 -2.98 -6.22 6.93
N ARG A 58 -1.96 -5.35 6.93
CA ARG A 58 -1.96 -4.09 6.15
C ARG A 58 -1.11 -4.29 4.92
N VAL A 59 -1.73 -4.38 3.74
CA VAL A 59 -1.03 -4.82 2.52
C VAL A 59 -0.39 -3.65 1.78
N LEU A 60 -1.16 -2.58 1.49
CA LEU A 60 -0.70 -1.42 0.72
C LEU A 60 -1.21 -0.12 1.33
N TYR A 61 -0.52 0.99 1.03
CA TYR A 61 -1.02 2.34 1.21
C TYR A 61 -1.19 3.03 -0.14
N ALA A 62 -2.40 3.51 -0.43
CA ALA A 62 -2.67 4.39 -1.56
C ALA A 62 -2.67 5.85 -1.08
N VAL A 63 -1.84 6.67 -1.70
CA VAL A 63 -1.66 8.07 -1.36
C VAL A 63 -1.97 8.92 -2.59
N GLY A 64 -2.79 9.95 -2.40
CA GLY A 64 -3.04 10.99 -3.38
C GLY A 64 -2.54 12.33 -2.86
N LEU A 65 -1.96 13.13 -3.75
CA LEU A 65 -1.58 14.52 -3.54
C LEU A 65 -2.58 15.40 -4.28
N GLY A 66 -2.86 16.59 -3.76
CA GLY A 66 -3.77 17.57 -4.36
C GLY A 66 -3.65 18.91 -3.65
N ASP A 67 -4.25 19.94 -4.24
CA ASP A 67 -4.22 21.30 -3.72
C ASP A 67 -5.05 21.44 -2.43
N ASP A 68 -6.02 20.54 -2.25
CA ASP A 68 -6.80 20.42 -1.03
C ASP A 68 -6.98 18.94 -0.59
N VAL A 69 -7.51 18.77 0.63
CA VAL A 69 -7.74 17.44 1.24
C VAL A 69 -8.75 16.62 0.44
N ARG A 70 -9.75 17.25 -0.21
CA ARG A 70 -10.77 16.56 -1.00
C ARG A 70 -10.17 15.97 -2.27
N GLN A 71 -9.31 16.72 -2.96
CA GLN A 71 -8.60 16.28 -4.16
C GLN A 71 -7.60 15.17 -3.83
N ALA A 72 -6.81 15.34 -2.76
CA ALA A 72 -5.90 14.31 -2.27
C ALA A 72 -6.65 13.00 -1.92
N GLN A 73 -7.77 13.10 -1.20
CA GLN A 73 -8.61 11.95 -0.84
C GLN A 73 -9.17 11.25 -2.08
N ARG A 74 -9.76 12.01 -3.02
CA ARG A 74 -10.32 11.46 -4.26
C ARG A 74 -9.28 10.67 -5.05
N ARG A 75 -8.10 11.28 -5.26
CA ARG A 75 -6.98 10.66 -5.98
C ARG A 75 -6.47 9.40 -5.28
N ALA A 76 -6.40 9.40 -3.94
CA ALA A 76 -6.04 8.20 -3.18
C ALA A 76 -7.03 7.06 -3.41
N TYR A 77 -8.34 7.35 -3.42
CA TYR A 77 -9.37 6.34 -3.69
C TYR A 77 -9.37 5.83 -5.13
N GLU A 78 -9.20 6.73 -6.10
CA GLU A 78 -9.04 6.35 -7.51
C GLU A 78 -7.84 5.42 -7.69
N ARG A 79 -6.71 5.73 -7.05
CA ARG A 79 -5.51 4.89 -7.08
C ARG A 79 -5.70 3.56 -6.34
N ALA A 80 -6.42 3.54 -5.22
CA ALA A 80 -6.75 2.30 -4.53
C ALA A 80 -7.64 1.39 -5.39
N ALA A 81 -8.55 1.97 -6.18
CA ALA A 81 -9.46 1.22 -7.05
C ALA A 81 -8.77 0.50 -8.21
N THR A 82 -7.55 0.91 -8.60
CA THR A 82 -6.76 0.23 -9.64
C THR A 82 -6.12 -1.06 -9.14
N VAL A 83 -6.07 -1.29 -7.83
CA VAL A 83 -5.52 -2.50 -7.23
C VAL A 83 -6.66 -3.39 -6.77
N ARG A 84 -6.60 -4.68 -7.12
CA ARG A 84 -7.59 -5.68 -6.69
C ARG A 84 -6.90 -6.97 -6.34
N PHE A 85 -7.27 -7.55 -5.21
CA PHE A 85 -6.87 -8.88 -4.77
C PHE A 85 -7.96 -9.49 -3.88
N ARG A 86 -7.90 -10.80 -3.67
CA ARG A 86 -8.88 -11.54 -2.87
C ARG A 86 -8.94 -11.00 -1.45
N ALA A 87 -10.15 -10.82 -0.92
CA ALA A 87 -10.39 -10.31 0.44
C ALA A 87 -9.83 -8.90 0.72
N MET A 88 -9.59 -8.09 -0.33
CA MET A 88 -9.23 -6.69 -0.16
C MET A 88 -10.36 -5.93 0.54
N ALA A 89 -10.01 -5.23 1.62
CA ALA A 89 -10.90 -4.31 2.31
C ALA A 89 -10.17 -2.99 2.57
N TYR A 90 -10.88 -1.88 2.40
CA TYR A 90 -10.38 -0.56 2.75
C TYR A 90 -11.54 0.34 3.19
N ARG A 91 -11.21 1.33 4.01
CA ARG A 91 -12.16 2.31 4.53
C ARG A 91 -12.50 3.36 3.49
N LYS A 92 -13.78 3.74 3.39
CA LYS A 92 -14.29 4.76 2.44
C LYS A 92 -14.46 6.16 3.06
N ASP A 93 -14.09 6.32 4.32
CA ASP A 93 -14.31 7.52 5.13
C ASP A 93 -13.01 8.22 5.56
N ILE A 94 -11.87 7.89 4.95
CA ILE A 94 -10.56 8.44 5.34
C ILE A 94 -10.50 9.92 4.99
N GLY A 95 -10.37 10.80 5.98
CA GLY A 95 -10.22 12.25 5.77
C GLY A 95 -11.51 13.07 5.79
N PHE A 96 -12.69 12.45 6.01
CA PHE A 96 -13.97 13.16 5.97
C PHE A 96 -14.03 14.39 6.90
N ARG A 97 -13.54 14.26 8.14
CA ARG A 97 -13.54 15.36 9.12
C ARG A 97 -12.67 16.55 8.70
N ALA A 98 -11.57 16.28 7.99
CA ALA A 98 -10.68 17.33 7.51
C ALA A 98 -11.32 18.06 6.31
N ILE A 99 -12.04 17.33 5.46
CA ILE A 99 -12.83 17.90 4.38
C ILE A 99 -13.97 18.78 4.91
N ASP A 100 -14.64 18.34 5.97
CA ASP A 100 -15.73 19.12 6.58
C ASP A 100 -15.20 20.42 7.20
N ARG A 101 -14.03 20.39 7.86
CA ARG A 101 -13.38 21.59 8.39
C ARG A 101 -12.90 22.56 7.31
N ALA A 102 -12.46 22.06 6.16
CA ALA A 102 -11.97 22.91 5.06
C ALA A 102 -13.09 23.62 4.28
N LYS A 103 -14.37 23.28 4.54
CA LYS A 103 -15.53 23.98 3.98
C LYS A 103 -16.03 25.15 4.84
N ALA A 104 -15.62 25.20 6.11
CA ALA A 104 -16.01 26.22 7.08
C ALA A 104 -15.01 27.38 7.04
#